data_AF-A0A661R7H7-F1
#
_entry.id   AF-A0A661R7H7-F1
#
_cell.length_a   1.000
_cell.length_b   1.000
_cell.length_c   1.000
_cell.angle_alpha   90.00
_cell.angle_beta   90.00
_cell.angle_gamma   90.00
#
_symmetry.space_group_name_H-M   'P 1'
#
loop_
_entity.id
_entity.type
_entity.pdbx_description
1 polymer ?
#
loop_
_entity_poly.entity_id
_entity_poly.type
_entity_poly.pdbx_seq_one_letter_code
_entity_poly.pdbx_strand_id
1 'polypeptide(L)'
;MLHDITKTISITTGEDHAQTGYELIVSLGYPEVADIVRQHVRLGPVKYDPDVVTEAELVNYADKRVKHDKVVSLKDRFTDIRKRYKNKFAGLRVPFEVIEQETQVLEKKIFSKIDISPEEINRIFSESGSGKEARFF
;
A
#
# COMPACT_ATOMS: atom_id res chain seq x y z
N MET A 1 3.90 -3.75 -11.04
CA MET A 1 3.88 -3.02 -9.76
C MET A 1 5.22 -3.18 -9.07
N LEU A 2 5.91 -2.09 -8.69
CA LEU A 2 7.29 -2.11 -8.16
C LEU A 2 7.40 -2.19 -6.63
N HIS A 3 6.35 -1.78 -5.89
CA HIS A 3 6.42 -1.72 -4.43
C HIS A 3 6.72 -3.10 -3.79
N ASP A 4 6.30 -4.19 -4.43
CA ASP A 4 6.46 -5.57 -3.96
C ASP A 4 7.57 -6.34 -4.71
N ILE A 5 8.48 -5.65 -5.43
CA ILE A 5 9.39 -6.28 -6.41
C ILE A 5 10.25 -7.43 -5.87
N THR A 6 10.63 -7.39 -4.59
CA THR A 6 11.42 -8.46 -3.94
C THR A 6 10.60 -9.37 -3.01
N LYS A 7 9.27 -9.27 -3.00
CA LYS A 7 8.39 -10.04 -2.10
C LYS A 7 8.63 -11.55 -2.20
N THR A 8 8.76 -12.07 -3.42
CA THR A 8 8.98 -13.51 -3.65
C THR A 8 10.29 -13.98 -3.02
N ILE A 9 11.35 -13.17 -3.10
CA ILE A 9 12.66 -13.47 -2.52
C ILE A 9 12.55 -13.44 -0.99
N SER A 10 11.92 -12.40 -0.44
CA SER A 10 11.67 -12.24 1.00
C SER A 10 10.87 -13.40 1.61
N ILE A 11 9.93 -14.00 0.89
CA ILE A 11 9.21 -15.20 1.36
C ILE A 11 10.17 -16.37 1.60
N THR A 12 11.21 -16.50 0.78
CA THR A 12 12.21 -17.57 0.89
C THR A 12 13.31 -17.23 1.89
N THR A 13 13.80 -15.98 1.91
CA THR A 13 14.94 -15.57 2.73
C THR A 13 14.57 -15.05 4.12
N GLY A 14 13.32 -14.61 4.30
CA GLY A 14 12.87 -13.94 5.52
C GLY A 14 13.31 -12.48 5.65
N GLU A 15 13.98 -11.92 4.64
CA GLU A 15 14.42 -10.52 4.61
C GLU A 15 13.24 -9.55 4.50
N ASP A 16 13.46 -8.29 4.85
CA ASP A 16 12.48 -7.23 4.65
C ASP A 16 12.41 -6.86 3.15
N HIS A 17 11.29 -7.20 2.49
CA HIS A 17 11.09 -6.90 1.06
C HIS A 17 11.03 -5.39 0.77
N ALA A 18 10.55 -4.56 1.70
CA ALA A 18 10.55 -3.12 1.47
C ALA A 18 11.99 -2.59 1.42
N GLN A 19 12.87 -3.14 2.26
CA GLN A 19 14.28 -2.75 2.30
C GLN A 19 15.08 -3.31 1.12
N THR A 20 14.94 -4.60 0.81
CA THR A 20 15.64 -5.18 -0.36
C THR A 20 15.12 -4.61 -1.69
N GLY A 21 13.84 -4.25 -1.77
CA GLY A 21 13.27 -3.53 -2.91
C GLY A 21 13.85 -2.13 -3.06
N TYR A 22 14.05 -1.40 -1.96
CA TYR A 22 14.76 -0.13 -1.96
C TYR A 22 16.18 -0.27 -2.51
N GLU A 23 16.98 -1.22 -1.97
CA GLU A 23 18.37 -1.43 -2.36
C GLU A 23 18.49 -1.77 -3.86
N LEU A 24 17.61 -2.64 -4.35
CA LEU A 24 17.54 -2.98 -5.76
C LEU A 24 17.28 -1.74 -6.63
N ILE A 25 16.24 -0.96 -6.30
CA ILE A 25 15.84 0.19 -7.12
C ILE A 25 16.90 1.31 -7.08
N VAL A 26 17.56 1.51 -5.93
CA VAL A 26 18.74 2.40 -5.84
C VAL A 26 19.86 1.92 -6.76
N SER A 27 20.16 0.62 -6.76
CA SER A 27 21.22 0.05 -7.62
C SER A 27 20.95 0.24 -9.12
N LEU A 28 19.68 0.41 -9.49
CA LEU A 28 19.23 0.69 -10.85
C LEU A 28 19.23 2.19 -11.19
N GLY A 29 19.57 3.07 -10.25
CA GLY A 29 19.67 4.51 -10.47
C GLY A 29 18.40 5.32 -10.19
N TYR A 30 17.42 4.78 -9.43
CA TYR A 30 16.14 5.46 -9.16
C TYR A 30 15.89 5.71 -7.65
N PRO A 31 16.71 6.54 -6.98
CA PRO A 31 16.63 6.70 -5.53
C PRO A 31 15.30 7.29 -5.03
N GLU A 32 14.65 8.16 -5.78
CA GLU A 32 13.35 8.75 -5.42
C GLU A 32 12.24 7.70 -5.42
N VAL A 33 12.23 6.84 -6.45
CA VAL A 33 11.29 5.71 -6.55
C VAL A 33 11.58 4.69 -5.44
N ALA A 34 12.86 4.46 -5.14
CA ALA A 34 13.24 3.58 -4.05
C ALA A 34 12.68 4.06 -2.71
N ASP A 35 12.73 5.36 -2.39
CA ASP A 35 12.18 5.88 -1.12
C ASP A 35 10.66 5.67 -1.04
N ILE A 36 9.93 5.73 -2.16
CA ILE A 36 8.50 5.37 -2.21
C ILE A 36 8.31 3.88 -1.92
N VAL A 37 9.08 3.01 -2.60
CA VAL A 37 8.99 1.56 -2.42
C VAL A 37 9.31 1.14 -0.99
N ARG A 38 10.34 1.72 -0.37
CA ARG A 38 10.71 1.41 1.03
C ARG A 38 9.56 1.67 2.03
N GLN A 39 8.63 2.54 1.68
CA GLN A 39 7.58 3.03 2.58
C GLN A 39 6.21 2.38 2.37
N HIS A 40 6.07 1.45 1.42
CA HIS A 40 4.76 0.86 1.07
C HIS A 40 4.18 -0.03 2.18
N VAL A 41 5.02 -0.73 2.95
CA VAL A 41 4.57 -1.49 4.13
C VAL A 41 4.22 -0.54 5.26
N ARG A 42 5.16 0.33 5.62
CA ARG A 42 5.04 1.34 6.68
C ARG A 42 5.69 2.64 6.27
N LEU A 43 5.00 3.74 6.49
CA LEU A 43 5.52 5.08 6.21
C LEU A 43 6.68 5.42 7.15
N GLY A 44 7.65 6.16 6.63
CA GLY A 44 8.72 6.75 7.44
C GLY A 44 8.23 7.95 8.25
N PRO A 45 9.13 8.62 8.99
CA PRO A 45 8.81 9.90 9.61
C PRO A 45 8.36 10.90 8.55
N VAL A 46 7.40 11.75 8.92
CA VAL A 46 6.90 12.83 8.05
C VAL A 46 8.07 13.77 7.74
N LYS A 47 8.51 13.78 6.48
CA LYS A 47 9.60 14.65 5.99
C LYS A 47 9.09 15.95 5.38
N TYR A 48 7.79 16.05 5.12
CA TYR A 48 7.14 17.12 4.36
C TYR A 48 5.99 17.74 5.14
N ASP A 49 5.35 18.75 4.56
CA ASP A 49 4.15 19.35 5.11
C ASP A 49 3.09 18.26 5.44
N PRO A 50 2.65 18.13 6.70
CA PRO A 50 1.65 17.13 7.09
C PRO A 50 0.32 17.30 6.35
N ASP A 51 0.01 18.48 5.82
CA ASP A 51 -1.21 18.76 5.07
C ASP A 51 -1.14 18.33 3.60
N VAL A 52 0.05 18.01 3.09
CA VAL A 52 0.25 17.55 1.71
C VAL A 52 0.28 16.02 1.66
N VAL A 53 -0.50 15.43 0.74
CA VAL A 53 -0.46 13.98 0.47
C VAL A 53 0.70 13.67 -0.46
N THR A 54 1.58 12.77 -0.05
CA THR A 54 2.78 12.35 -0.80
C THR A 54 2.52 11.10 -1.65
N GLU A 55 3.41 10.83 -2.62
CA GLU A 55 3.35 9.63 -3.45
C GLU A 55 3.52 8.35 -2.64
N ALA A 56 4.39 8.37 -1.62
CA ALA A 56 4.58 7.25 -0.70
C ALA A 56 3.31 6.94 0.10
N GLU A 57 2.62 7.98 0.56
CA GLU A 57 1.32 7.87 1.22
C GLU A 57 0.26 7.26 0.30
N LEU A 58 0.18 7.72 -0.96
CA LEU A 58 -0.77 7.17 -1.93
C LEU A 58 -0.47 5.70 -2.28
N VAL A 59 0.79 5.32 -2.47
CA VAL A 59 1.16 3.93 -2.75
C VAL A 59 0.88 3.02 -1.55
N ASN A 60 1.20 3.48 -0.34
CA ASN A 60 0.95 2.75 0.90
C ASN A 60 -0.56 2.51 1.13
N TYR A 61 -1.38 3.54 0.94
CA TYR A 61 -2.84 3.43 1.01
C TYR A 61 -3.40 2.55 -0.12
N ALA A 62 -2.90 2.78 -1.34
CA ALA A 62 -3.03 1.99 -2.56
C ALA A 62 -3.08 0.48 -2.30
N ASP A 63 -1.94 -0.02 -1.82
CA ASP A 63 -1.70 -1.44 -1.52
C ASP A 63 -2.69 -2.00 -0.48
N LYS A 64 -3.02 -1.20 0.54
CA LYS A 64 -3.94 -1.59 1.61
C LYS A 64 -5.41 -1.56 1.21
N ARG A 65 -5.75 -0.97 0.07
CA ARG A 65 -7.12 -0.98 -0.49
C ARG A 65 -7.35 -2.07 -1.52
N VAL A 66 -6.34 -2.87 -1.88
CA VAL A 66 -6.48 -3.94 -2.87
C VAL A 66 -6.39 -5.32 -2.23
N LYS A 67 -7.35 -6.19 -2.57
CA LYS A 67 -7.33 -7.62 -2.27
C LYS A 67 -7.50 -8.38 -3.58
N HIS A 68 -6.44 -9.09 -3.99
CA HIS A 68 -6.33 -9.71 -5.31
C HIS A 68 -6.47 -8.66 -6.42
N ASP A 69 -7.59 -8.66 -7.12
CA ASP A 69 -7.95 -7.78 -8.23
C ASP A 69 -9.03 -6.76 -7.85
N LYS A 70 -9.49 -6.75 -6.60
CA LYS A 70 -10.61 -5.92 -6.14
C LYS A 70 -10.15 -4.86 -5.17
N VAL A 71 -10.66 -3.65 -5.38
CA VAL A 71 -10.64 -2.61 -4.36
C VAL A 71 -11.64 -3.00 -3.25
N VAL A 72 -11.18 -2.95 -2.00
CA VAL A 72 -11.95 -3.32 -0.80
C VAL A 72 -11.82 -2.24 0.26
N SER A 73 -12.71 -2.22 1.24
CA SER A 73 -12.57 -1.32 2.39
C SER A 73 -11.34 -1.68 3.23
N LEU A 74 -10.79 -0.71 3.97
CA LEU A 74 -9.72 -1.01 4.94
C LEU A 74 -10.19 -2.06 5.96
N LYS A 75 -11.41 -1.93 6.47
CA LYS A 75 -11.99 -2.91 7.41
C LYS A 75 -11.94 -4.34 6.86
N ASP A 76 -12.36 -4.53 5.61
CA ASP A 76 -12.33 -5.85 4.97
C ASP A 76 -10.90 -6.34 4.75
N ARG A 77 -10.00 -5.46 4.31
CA ARG A 77 -8.58 -5.80 4.12
C ARG A 77 -7.93 -6.24 5.41
N PHE A 78 -8.04 -5.45 6.48
CA PHE A 78 -7.40 -5.74 7.77
C PHE A 78 -8.04 -6.98 8.43
N THR A 79 -9.35 -7.17 8.31
CA THR A 79 -10.03 -8.41 8.75
C THR A 79 -9.47 -9.64 8.02
N ASP A 80 -9.27 -9.53 6.72
CA ASP A 80 -8.74 -10.62 5.90
C ASP A 80 -7.27 -10.94 6.22
N ILE A 81 -6.42 -9.92 6.42
CA ILE A 81 -5.02 -10.11 6.86
C ILE A 81 -4.99 -10.81 8.22
N ARG A 82 -5.82 -10.38 9.19
CA ARG A 82 -5.90 -11.02 10.51
C ARG A 82 -6.24 -12.50 10.42
N LYS A 83 -7.19 -12.85 9.55
CA LYS A 83 -7.59 -14.25 9.33
C LYS A 83 -6.45 -15.06 8.69
N ARG A 84 -5.79 -14.52 7.67
CA ARG A 84 -4.72 -15.20 6.94
C ARG A 84 -3.43 -15.38 7.76
N TYR A 85 -3.13 -14.43 8.65
CA TYR A 85 -1.84 -14.36 9.36
C TYR A 85 -1.98 -14.43 10.87
N LYS A 86 -3.08 -14.99 11.40
CA LYS A 86 -3.41 -15.04 12.84
C LYS A 86 -2.26 -15.43 13.77
N ASN A 87 -1.35 -16.31 13.32
CA ASN A 87 -0.22 -16.82 14.11
C ASN A 87 1.13 -16.17 13.75
N LYS A 88 1.16 -15.18 12.86
CA LYS A 88 2.39 -14.53 12.37
C LYS A 88 2.57 -13.09 12.89
N PHE A 89 1.68 -12.61 13.74
CA PHE A 89 1.79 -11.27 14.34
C PHE A 89 2.70 -11.23 15.58
N ALA A 90 2.98 -12.39 16.19
CA ALA A 90 3.89 -12.47 17.32
C ALA A 90 5.31 -12.09 16.89
N GLY A 91 5.95 -11.18 17.63
CA GLY A 91 7.31 -10.73 17.34
C GLY A 91 7.44 -9.66 16.25
N LEU A 92 6.33 -9.12 15.75
CA LEU A 92 6.40 -7.94 14.87
C LEU A 92 6.98 -6.74 15.63
N ARG A 93 7.87 -6.00 14.98
CA ARG A 93 8.46 -4.76 15.52
C ARG A 93 7.41 -3.70 15.84
N VAL A 94 6.29 -3.73 15.13
CA VAL A 94 5.16 -2.81 15.27
C VAL A 94 3.89 -3.64 15.39
N PRO A 95 3.02 -3.39 16.38
CA PRO A 95 1.74 -4.08 16.48
C PRO A 95 0.91 -3.87 15.22
N PHE A 96 0.23 -4.93 14.77
CA PHE A 96 -0.58 -4.88 13.56
C PHE A 96 -1.73 -3.86 13.67
N GLU A 97 -2.26 -3.66 14.87
CA GLU A 97 -3.29 -2.68 15.21
C GLU A 97 -2.81 -1.25 14.99
N VAL A 98 -1.52 -0.97 15.24
CA VAL A 98 -0.93 0.36 15.00
C VAL A 98 -0.90 0.64 13.50
N ILE A 99 -0.54 -0.36 12.68
CA ILE A 99 -0.55 -0.23 11.22
C ILE A 99 -1.96 0.06 10.71
N GLU A 100 -2.99 -0.60 11.26
CA GLU A 100 -4.39 -0.32 10.92
C GLU A 100 -4.79 1.10 11.26
N GLN A 101 -4.47 1.57 12.48
CA GLN A 101 -4.77 2.93 12.93
C GLN A 101 -4.05 3.98 12.08
N GLU A 102 -2.75 3.81 11.82
CA GLU A 102 -1.96 4.68 10.94
C GLU A 102 -2.60 4.77 9.55
N THR A 103 -3.07 3.64 9.01
CA THR A 103 -3.72 3.60 7.68
C THR A 103 -5.09 4.29 7.68
N GLN A 104 -5.87 4.19 8.76
CA GLN A 104 -7.16 4.89 8.89
C GLN A 104 -6.98 6.41 8.99
N VAL A 105 -5.93 6.87 9.68
CA VAL A 105 -5.58 8.30 9.71
C VAL A 105 -5.18 8.78 8.32
N LEU A 106 -4.38 7.98 7.60
CA LEU A 106 -3.99 8.27 6.23
C LEU A 106 -5.20 8.34 5.28
N GLU A 107 -6.16 7.44 5.40
CA GLU A 107 -7.41 7.52 4.63
C GLU A 107 -8.12 8.85 4.91
N LYS A 108 -8.33 9.23 6.15
CA LYS A 108 -8.94 10.53 6.47
C LYS A 108 -8.18 11.71 5.87
N LYS A 109 -6.84 11.68 5.92
CA LYS A 109 -5.99 12.71 5.31
C LYS A 109 -6.24 12.80 3.81
N ILE A 110 -6.14 11.69 3.07
CA ILE A 110 -6.33 11.66 1.61
C ILE A 110 -7.70 12.21 1.22
N PHE A 111 -8.75 11.72 1.87
CA PHE A 111 -10.13 12.06 1.53
C PHE A 111 -10.58 13.42 2.04
N SER A 112 -9.80 14.07 2.93
CA SER A 112 -10.01 15.49 3.25
C SER A 112 -9.64 16.44 2.10
N LYS A 113 -8.92 15.94 1.08
CA LYS A 113 -8.38 16.74 -0.04
C LYS A 113 -9.12 16.52 -1.36
N ILE A 114 -10.10 15.62 -1.40
CA ILE A 114 -10.85 15.25 -2.61
C ILE A 114 -12.35 15.12 -2.31
N ASP A 115 -13.19 15.33 -3.31
CA ASP A 115 -14.66 15.43 -3.16
C ASP A 115 -15.38 14.09 -3.41
N ILE A 116 -14.73 12.99 -3.04
CA ILE A 116 -15.29 11.63 -3.07
C ILE A 116 -15.06 11.00 -1.70
N SER A 117 -15.84 10.00 -1.33
CA SER A 117 -15.60 9.17 -0.14
C SER A 117 -14.82 7.88 -0.48
N PRO A 118 -14.19 7.24 0.52
CA PRO A 118 -13.50 5.97 0.31
C PRO A 118 -14.41 4.86 -0.25
N GLU A 119 -15.69 4.88 0.08
CA GLU A 119 -16.70 3.91 -0.37
C GLU A 119 -17.05 4.09 -1.85
N GLU A 120 -16.97 5.33 -2.35
CA GLU A 120 -17.32 5.68 -3.73
C GLU A 120 -16.30 5.20 -4.75
N ILE A 121 -15.05 4.90 -4.35
CA ILE A 121 -14.02 4.37 -5.25
C ILE A 121 -14.52 3.14 -6.03
N ASN A 122 -15.24 2.23 -5.37
CA ASN A 122 -15.72 1.01 -6.02
C ASN A 122 -16.76 1.31 -7.12
N ARG A 123 -17.54 2.38 -6.98
CA ARG A 123 -18.52 2.80 -7.98
C ARG A 123 -17.82 3.29 -9.25
N ILE A 124 -16.75 4.07 -9.09
CA ILE A 124 -15.95 4.59 -10.20
C ILE A 124 -15.40 3.44 -11.06
N PHE A 125 -14.89 2.38 -10.45
CA PHE A 125 -14.39 1.21 -11.20
C PHE A 125 -15.50 0.40 -11.89
N SER A 126 -16.71 0.35 -11.30
CA SER A 126 -17.85 -0.33 -11.93
C SER A 126 -18.42 0.43 -13.13
N GLU A 127 -18.37 1.77 -13.12
CA GLU A 127 -18.81 2.61 -14.24
C GLU A 127 -17.77 2.65 -15.38
N SER A 128 -16.48 2.54 -15.03
CA SER A 128 -15.37 2.47 -15.99
C SER A 128 -15.29 1.14 -16.74
N GLY A 129 -16.00 0.09 -16.28
CA GLY A 129 -15.99 -1.27 -16.84
C GLY A 129 -16.77 -1.47 -18.15
N SER A 130 -17.32 -0.40 -18.74
CA SER A 130 -17.92 -0.44 -20.09
C SER A 130 -16.91 -0.12 -21.22
N GLY A 131 -15.64 0.15 -20.88
CA GLY A 131 -14.55 0.36 -21.83
C GLY A 131 -14.04 -0.94 -22.42
N LYS A 132 -14.27 -1.12 -23.74
CA LYS A 132 -13.76 -2.21 -24.59
C LYS A 132 -12.33 -2.62 -24.22
N GLU A 133 -12.09 -3.93 -24.20
CA GLU A 133 -10.75 -4.53 -24.15
C GLU A 133 -9.80 -3.83 -25.13
N ALA A 134 -8.83 -3.09 -24.60
CA ALA A 134 -7.66 -2.72 -25.35
C ALA A 134 -6.78 -3.96 -25.46
N ARG A 135 -6.92 -4.67 -26.58
CA ARG A 135 -5.90 -5.63 -27.03
C ARG A 135 -4.60 -4.87 -27.21
N PHE A 136 -3.62 -5.13 -26.36
CA PHE A 136 -2.22 -4.83 -26.65
C PHE A 136 -1.53 -6.13 -27.01
N PHE A 137 -0.89 -6.11 -28.18
CA PHE A 137 -0.07 -7.17 -28.77
C PHE A 137 1.11 -7.53 -27.86
#